data_AF-A0A378LT45-F1
#
_entry.id   AF-A0A378LT45-F1
#
_cell.length_a   1.000
_cell.length_b   1.000
_cell.length_c   1.000
_cell.angle_alpha   90.00
_cell.angle_beta   90.00
_cell.angle_gamma   90.00
#
_symmetry.space_group_name_H-M   'P 1'
#
loop_
_entity.id
_entity.type
_entity.pdbx_description
1 polymer ?
#
loop_
_entity_poly.entity_id
_entity_poly.type
_entity_poly.pdbx_seq_one_letter_code
_entity_poly.pdbx_strand_id
1 'polypeptide(L)'
;MKKIFLFLLMILSSVTHATQLTTFAAMADAISKGNKLTLIMNIQECSAPKLPATPLLGSVQPSAFMVIDNNQITTSVKHFTLDHPLSRGNPSLEYLKFDIHADGSVSIKNTVMDATNYQPIASHQIDCSLNKGFKAFS
;
A
#
# COMPACT_ATOMS: atom_id res chain seq x y z
N MET A 1 27.09 -46.99 4.04
CA MET A 1 26.68 -45.98 5.04
C MET A 1 26.69 -44.52 4.52
N LYS A 2 26.47 -44.27 3.20
CA LYS A 2 26.52 -42.91 2.61
C LYS A 2 25.15 -42.34 2.16
N LYS A 3 24.06 -43.11 2.27
CA LYS A 3 22.75 -42.74 1.69
C LYS A 3 21.77 -42.09 2.69
N ILE A 4 22.09 -42.10 3.98
CA ILE A 4 21.19 -41.56 5.03
C ILE A 4 21.37 -40.05 5.22
N PHE A 5 22.51 -39.48 4.80
CA PHE A 5 22.79 -38.05 5.02
C PHE A 5 22.00 -37.10 4.10
N LEU A 6 21.36 -37.59 3.03
CA LEU A 6 20.63 -36.72 2.10
C LEU A 6 19.18 -36.41 2.54
N PHE A 7 18.60 -37.19 3.44
CA PHE A 7 17.21 -37.00 3.87
C PHE A 7 17.02 -35.97 4.98
N LEU A 8 18.10 -35.58 5.68
CA LEU A 8 18.02 -34.66 6.81
C LEU A 8 18.07 -33.17 6.41
N LEU A 9 18.35 -32.84 5.14
CA LEU A 9 18.48 -31.45 4.68
C LEU A 9 17.17 -30.79 4.20
N MET A 10 16.05 -31.51 4.16
CA MET A 10 14.79 -30.99 3.58
C MET A 10 13.80 -30.37 4.58
N ILE A 11 14.10 -30.29 5.88
CA ILE A 11 13.09 -29.97 6.92
C ILE A 11 13.20 -28.53 7.49
N LEU A 12 13.93 -27.62 6.83
CA LEU A 12 14.07 -26.22 7.28
C LEU A 12 13.55 -25.20 6.25
N SER A 13 12.50 -25.55 5.50
CA SER A 13 11.70 -24.55 4.79
C SER A 13 10.89 -23.75 5.82
N SER A 14 11.50 -22.70 6.36
CA SER A 14 10.82 -21.71 7.20
C SER A 14 9.68 -21.08 6.39
N VAL A 15 8.44 -21.28 6.82
CA VAL A 15 7.30 -20.50 6.33
C VAL A 15 7.47 -19.06 6.80
N THR A 16 7.99 -18.20 5.94
CA THR A 16 8.09 -16.77 6.20
C THR A 16 6.73 -16.13 5.92
N HIS A 17 5.94 -15.89 6.96
CA HIS A 17 4.74 -15.07 6.86
C HIS A 17 5.14 -13.60 6.91
N ALA A 18 4.51 -12.77 6.06
CA ALA A 18 4.68 -11.33 6.13
C ALA A 18 4.17 -10.83 7.50
N THR A 19 4.97 -10.02 8.17
CA THR A 19 4.66 -9.50 9.50
C THR A 19 4.18 -8.06 9.42
N GLN A 20 3.27 -7.67 10.31
CA GLN A 20 2.80 -6.28 10.35
C GLN A 20 3.93 -5.38 10.86
N LEU A 21 4.19 -4.30 10.13
CA LEU A 21 5.11 -3.24 10.52
C LEU A 21 4.31 -2.16 11.26
N THR A 22 4.41 -2.14 12.58
CA THR A 22 3.55 -1.29 13.44
C THR A 22 4.09 0.11 13.69
N THR A 23 5.30 0.42 13.24
CA THR A 23 5.92 1.75 13.42
C THR A 23 6.51 2.25 12.11
N PHE A 24 6.60 3.58 11.97
CA PHE A 24 7.30 4.20 10.84
C PHE A 24 8.73 3.69 10.71
N ALA A 25 9.46 3.61 11.83
CA ALA A 25 10.84 3.13 11.85
C ALA A 25 10.97 1.70 11.33
N ALA A 26 10.03 0.80 11.67
CA ALA A 26 10.03 -0.57 11.15
C ALA A 26 9.77 -0.61 9.63
N MET A 27 8.92 0.28 9.11
CA MET A 27 8.70 0.43 7.67
C MET A 27 9.94 0.93 6.95
N ALA A 28 10.56 2.00 7.46
CA ALA A 28 11.78 2.57 6.89
C ALA A 28 12.94 1.56 6.90
N ASP A 29 13.11 0.82 8.00
CA ASP A 29 14.10 -0.24 8.13
C ASP A 29 13.86 -1.36 7.11
N ALA A 30 12.62 -1.86 6.99
CA ALA A 30 12.25 -2.87 5.99
C ALA A 30 12.54 -2.40 4.55
N ILE A 31 12.22 -1.15 4.21
CA ILE A 31 12.52 -0.56 2.90
C ILE A 31 14.04 -0.51 2.66
N SER A 32 14.82 -0.07 3.65
CA SER A 32 16.28 0.01 3.53
C SER A 32 16.96 -1.35 3.36
N LYS A 33 16.31 -2.43 3.85
CA LYS A 33 16.72 -3.82 3.66
C LYS A 33 16.27 -4.42 2.32
N GLY A 34 15.55 -3.65 1.50
CA GLY A 34 15.06 -4.09 0.20
C GLY A 34 13.79 -4.93 0.26
N ASN A 35 13.07 -4.94 1.39
CA ASN A 35 11.83 -5.68 1.51
C ASN A 35 10.72 -5.01 0.70
N LYS A 36 9.82 -5.83 0.15
CA LYS A 36 8.59 -5.34 -0.47
C LYS A 36 7.54 -5.11 0.61
N LEU A 37 6.90 -3.94 0.60
CA LEU A 37 5.79 -3.67 1.52
C LEU A 37 4.43 -3.86 0.84
N THR A 38 3.51 -4.53 1.53
CA THR A 38 2.08 -4.54 1.20
C THR A 38 1.36 -3.55 2.11
N LEU A 39 0.60 -2.63 1.51
CA LEU A 39 -0.17 -1.60 2.20
C LEU A 39 -1.63 -1.98 2.17
N ILE A 40 -2.26 -2.03 3.34
CA ILE A 40 -3.67 -2.34 3.53
C ILE A 40 -4.37 -1.08 4.05
N MET A 41 -5.48 -0.73 3.43
CA MET A 41 -6.28 0.45 3.78
C MET A 41 -7.72 0.04 4.04
N ASN A 42 -8.21 0.27 5.26
CA ASN A 42 -9.61 0.16 5.64
C ASN A 42 -10.21 1.57 5.64
N ILE A 43 -10.93 1.92 4.57
CA ILE A 43 -11.38 3.30 4.33
C ILE A 43 -12.35 3.78 5.41
N GLN A 44 -13.10 2.87 6.05
CA GLN A 44 -14.09 3.21 7.08
C GLN A 44 -13.46 3.59 8.42
N GLU A 45 -12.18 3.28 8.61
CA GLU A 45 -11.42 3.71 9.78
C GLU A 45 -10.62 5.00 9.53
N CYS A 46 -10.75 5.58 8.35
CA CYS A 46 -10.07 6.81 7.94
C CYS A 46 -11.02 8.02 7.95
N SER A 47 -10.43 9.22 7.79
CA SER A 47 -11.13 10.49 7.63
C SER A 47 -11.12 10.91 6.16
N ALA A 48 -12.28 11.29 5.62
CA ALA A 48 -12.41 11.87 4.30
C ALA A 48 -13.64 12.80 4.25
N PRO A 49 -13.67 13.81 3.37
CA PRO A 49 -14.83 14.70 3.23
C PRO A 49 -16.15 13.95 2.93
N LYS A 50 -16.04 12.84 2.19
CA LYS A 50 -17.15 11.94 1.90
C LYS A 50 -16.63 10.50 1.83
N LEU A 51 -16.98 9.71 2.83
CA LEU A 51 -16.70 8.27 2.82
C LEU A 51 -17.67 7.55 1.87
N PRO A 52 -17.22 6.47 1.20
CA PRO A 52 -18.11 5.59 0.46
C PRO A 52 -19.08 4.90 1.43
N ALA A 53 -20.34 4.76 1.01
CA ALA A 53 -21.37 4.10 1.80
C ALA A 53 -21.08 2.61 2.04
N THR A 54 -20.40 1.97 1.09
CA THR A 54 -19.99 0.57 1.20
C THR A 54 -18.63 0.46 1.88
N PRO A 55 -18.46 -0.50 2.82
CA PRO A 55 -17.15 -0.85 3.37
C PRO A 55 -16.13 -1.19 2.28
N LEU A 56 -14.95 -0.56 2.31
CA LEU A 56 -13.87 -0.75 1.34
C LEU A 56 -12.57 -1.08 2.07
N LEU A 57 -12.05 -2.27 1.76
CA LEU A 57 -10.70 -2.71 2.14
C LEU A 57 -9.84 -2.79 0.88
N GLY A 58 -8.87 -1.89 0.75
CA GLY A 58 -7.90 -1.88 -0.33
C GLY A 58 -6.60 -2.56 0.08
N SER A 59 -5.93 -3.22 -0.86
CA SER A 59 -4.59 -3.76 -0.71
C SER A 59 -3.77 -3.42 -1.93
N VAL A 60 -2.57 -2.86 -1.72
CA VAL A 60 -1.62 -2.57 -2.79
C VAL A 60 -0.21 -2.98 -2.38
N GLN A 61 0.59 -3.40 -3.36
CA GLN A 61 2.02 -3.64 -3.17
C GLN A 61 2.79 -2.74 -4.15
N PRO A 62 3.07 -1.48 -3.76
CA PRO A 62 3.83 -0.57 -4.61
C PRO A 62 5.21 -1.14 -4.93
N SER A 63 5.68 -0.90 -6.16
CA SER A 63 6.99 -1.40 -6.60
C SER A 63 8.17 -0.55 -6.12
N ALA A 64 7.91 0.66 -5.62
CA ALA A 64 8.94 1.60 -5.22
C ALA A 64 8.49 2.42 -4.01
N PHE A 65 9.43 2.68 -3.11
CA PHE A 65 9.27 3.53 -1.94
C PHE A 65 10.44 4.51 -1.88
N MET A 66 10.21 5.66 -1.26
CA MET A 66 11.26 6.60 -0.92
C MET A 66 11.11 6.98 0.55
N VAL A 67 12.21 6.89 1.30
CA VAL A 67 12.32 7.41 2.68
C VAL A 67 12.98 8.79 2.59
N ILE A 68 12.28 9.83 3.01
CA ILE A 68 12.74 11.22 2.99
C ILE A 68 13.02 11.65 4.43
N ASP A 69 14.26 12.04 4.69
CA ASP A 69 14.71 12.67 5.95
C ASP A 69 14.32 11.91 7.24
N ASN A 70 14.17 10.58 7.15
CA ASN A 70 13.66 9.73 8.24
C ASN A 70 12.34 10.22 8.86
N ASN A 71 11.58 11.05 8.15
CA ASN A 71 10.37 11.68 8.64
C ASN A 71 9.15 11.41 7.74
N GLN A 72 9.40 10.98 6.50
CA GLN A 72 8.35 10.64 5.55
C GLN A 72 8.73 9.41 4.72
N ILE A 73 7.78 8.50 4.52
CA ILE A 73 7.83 7.45 3.51
C ILE A 73 6.79 7.81 2.47
N THR A 74 7.19 7.83 1.21
CA THR A 74 6.29 8.13 0.11
C THR A 74 6.33 7.05 -0.96
N THR A 75 5.18 6.78 -1.55
CA THR A 75 5.01 5.81 -2.64
C THR A 75 3.78 6.15 -3.47
N SER A 76 3.63 5.48 -4.60
CA SER A 76 2.46 5.64 -5.45
C SER A 76 2.09 4.37 -6.18
N VAL A 77 0.82 4.24 -6.52
CA VAL A 77 0.29 3.16 -7.35
C VAL A 77 -0.53 3.78 -8.46
N LYS A 78 -0.39 3.22 -9.65
CA LYS A 78 -1.26 3.52 -10.79
C LYS A 78 -2.15 2.31 -11.02
N HIS A 79 -3.46 2.49 -10.85
CA HIS A 79 -4.46 1.46 -11.05
C HIS A 79 -5.32 1.81 -12.26
N PHE A 80 -5.26 0.98 -13.30
CA PHE A 80 -6.17 1.09 -14.44
C PHE A 80 -7.50 0.42 -14.10
N THR A 81 -8.60 1.06 -14.49
CA THR A 81 -9.94 0.53 -14.26
C THR A 81 -10.94 1.00 -15.32
N LEU A 82 -11.99 0.20 -15.51
CA LEU A 82 -13.20 0.57 -16.25
C LEU A 82 -14.39 0.82 -15.31
N ASP A 83 -14.19 0.64 -14.00
CA ASP A 83 -15.25 0.58 -13.00
C ASP A 83 -15.31 1.82 -12.10
N HIS A 84 -14.46 2.81 -12.35
CA HIS A 84 -14.48 4.03 -11.55
C HIS A 84 -15.87 4.70 -11.62
N PRO A 85 -16.53 5.01 -10.48
CA PRO A 85 -17.92 5.44 -10.47
C PRO A 85 -18.23 6.71 -11.28
N LEU A 86 -17.24 7.61 -11.43
CA LEU A 86 -17.40 8.86 -12.19
C LEU A 86 -17.24 8.69 -13.70
N SER A 87 -16.78 7.52 -14.17
CA SER A 87 -16.41 7.28 -15.56
C SER A 87 -16.63 5.81 -15.95
N ARG A 88 -17.70 5.20 -15.46
CA ARG A 88 -17.99 3.77 -15.67
C ARG A 88 -18.05 3.42 -17.16
N GLY A 89 -17.32 2.37 -17.53
CA GLY A 89 -17.16 1.91 -18.91
C GLY A 89 -16.07 2.65 -19.70
N ASN A 90 -15.55 3.77 -19.20
CA ASN A 90 -14.47 4.51 -19.83
C ASN A 90 -13.11 4.15 -19.20
N PRO A 91 -12.06 3.91 -20.01
CA PRO A 91 -10.69 3.73 -19.55
C PRO A 91 -10.24 4.84 -18.60
N SER A 92 -10.02 4.50 -17.33
CA SER A 92 -9.63 5.43 -16.29
C SER A 92 -8.35 4.97 -15.58
N LEU A 93 -7.55 5.93 -15.12
CA LEU A 93 -6.40 5.70 -14.25
C LEU A 93 -6.67 6.33 -12.90
N GLU A 94 -6.61 5.53 -11.85
CA GLU A 94 -6.51 5.99 -10.47
C GLU A 94 -5.03 6.04 -10.10
N TYR A 95 -4.53 7.26 -9.89
CA TYR A 95 -3.20 7.48 -9.34
C TYR A 95 -3.30 7.76 -7.85
N LEU A 96 -2.89 6.78 -7.05
CA LEU A 96 -2.86 6.88 -5.60
C LEU A 96 -1.45 7.27 -5.16
N LYS A 97 -1.33 8.40 -4.46
CA LYS A 97 -0.12 8.85 -3.78
C LYS A 97 -0.28 8.65 -2.29
N PHE A 98 0.66 7.96 -1.68
CA PHE A 98 0.70 7.70 -0.24
C PHE A 98 1.86 8.48 0.36
N ASP A 99 1.57 9.23 1.41
CA ASP A 99 2.56 9.91 2.24
C ASP A 99 2.33 9.47 3.69
N ILE A 100 3.35 8.83 4.27
CA ILE A 100 3.32 8.22 5.60
C ILE A 100 4.36 8.97 6.44
N HIS A 101 3.94 9.60 7.52
CA HIS A 101 4.80 10.44 8.35
C HIS A 101 5.28 9.68 9.60
N ALA A 102 6.38 10.14 10.19
CA ALA A 102 6.96 9.51 11.38
C ALA A 102 6.06 9.56 12.61
N ASP A 103 5.13 10.52 12.67
CA ASP A 103 4.09 10.59 13.71
C ASP A 103 2.97 9.56 13.54
N GLY A 104 2.99 8.79 12.45
CA GLY A 104 1.99 7.78 12.12
C GLY A 104 0.79 8.32 11.35
N SER A 105 0.76 9.60 10.98
CA SER A 105 -0.24 10.11 10.05
C SER A 105 0.02 9.59 8.63
N VAL A 106 -1.06 9.27 7.91
CA VAL A 106 -0.99 8.77 6.54
C VAL A 106 -1.98 9.54 5.69
N SER A 107 -1.49 10.17 4.63
CA SER A 107 -2.36 10.78 3.61
C SER A 107 -2.34 9.95 2.34
N ILE A 108 -3.53 9.64 1.83
CA ILE A 108 -3.71 9.00 0.52
C ILE A 108 -4.48 9.95 -0.38
N LYS A 109 -3.80 10.46 -1.41
CA LYS A 109 -4.42 11.25 -2.47
C LYS A 109 -4.69 10.36 -3.67
N ASN A 110 -5.95 10.21 -4.05
CA ASN A 110 -6.35 9.58 -5.30
C ASN A 110 -6.67 10.66 -6.32
N THR A 111 -6.02 10.59 -7.48
CA THR A 111 -6.32 11.41 -8.65
C THR A 111 -6.78 10.49 -9.77
N VAL A 112 -8.03 10.69 -10.20
CA VAL A 112 -8.67 9.94 -11.27
C VAL A 112 -8.45 10.69 -12.56
N MET A 113 -7.95 10.03 -13.59
CA MET A 113 -7.68 10.60 -14.90
C MET A 113 -8.28 9.73 -15.99
N ASP A 114 -8.63 10.36 -17.12
CA ASP A 114 -8.90 9.65 -18.36
C ASP A 114 -7.61 8.94 -18.83
N ALA A 115 -7.68 7.65 -19.14
CA ALA A 115 -6.50 6.87 -19.48
C ALA A 115 -5.94 7.14 -20.88
N THR A 116 -6.71 7.79 -21.75
CA THR A 116 -6.33 8.09 -23.14
C THR A 116 -5.58 9.41 -23.27
N ASN A 117 -5.92 10.40 -22.45
CA ASN A 117 -5.38 11.76 -22.56
C ASN A 117 -4.85 12.33 -21.23
N TYR A 118 -4.94 11.57 -20.13
CA TYR A 118 -4.47 11.95 -18.79
C TYR A 118 -5.13 13.19 -18.19
N GLN A 119 -6.26 13.66 -18.75
CA GLN A 119 -7.01 14.76 -18.17
C GLN A 119 -7.59 14.34 -16.81
N PRO A 120 -7.42 15.15 -15.75
CA PRO A 120 -7.98 14.84 -14.44
C PRO A 120 -9.50 14.91 -14.48
N ILE A 121 -10.15 13.86 -13.99
CA ILE A 121 -11.60 13.75 -13.83
C ILE A 121 -11.99 14.19 -12.41
N ALA A 122 -11.25 13.73 -11.40
CA ALA A 122 -11.50 14.05 -10.01
C ALA A 122 -10.24 13.86 -9.15
N SER A 123 -10.22 14.47 -7.97
CA SER A 123 -9.23 14.17 -6.94
C SER A 123 -9.88 14.18 -5.56
N HIS A 124 -9.48 13.24 -4.71
CA HIS A 124 -9.89 13.20 -3.32
C HIS A 124 -8.72 12.76 -2.43
N GLN A 125 -8.77 13.17 -1.16
CA GLN A 125 -7.80 12.80 -0.15
C GLN A 125 -8.50 12.03 0.97
N ILE A 126 -7.81 11.01 1.47
CA ILE A 126 -8.21 10.18 2.59
C ILE A 126 -7.06 10.18 3.58
N ASP A 127 -7.33 10.58 4.81
CA ASP A 127 -6.33 10.65 5.87
C ASP A 127 -6.59 9.52 6.87
N CYS A 128 -5.59 8.69 7.10
CA CYS A 128 -5.62 7.54 8.00
C CYS A 128 -4.52 7.67 9.06
N SER A 129 -4.46 6.72 9.99
CA SER A 129 -3.33 6.58 10.91
C SER A 129 -2.70 5.19 10.77
N LEU A 130 -1.39 5.09 10.97
CA LEU A 130 -0.73 3.81 11.04
C LEU A 130 -1.34 2.95 12.16
N ASN A 131 -1.65 1.70 11.83
CA ASN A 131 -2.40 0.73 12.63
C ASN A 131 -3.90 1.01 12.82
N LYS A 132 -4.44 2.11 12.29
CA LYS A 132 -5.87 2.45 12.34
C LYS A 132 -6.34 3.01 10.99
N GLY A 133 -7.01 2.17 10.21
CA GLY A 133 -7.34 2.47 8.81
C GLY A 133 -6.19 2.27 7.82
N PHE A 134 -4.92 2.29 8.26
CA PHE A 134 -3.77 1.96 7.41
C PHE A 134 -2.82 0.97 8.10
N LYS A 135 -2.41 -0.09 7.39
CA LYS A 135 -1.46 -1.09 7.88
C LYS A 135 -0.42 -1.42 6.81
N ALA A 136 0.81 -1.70 7.23
CA ALA A 136 1.88 -2.14 6.35
C ALA A 136 2.38 -3.53 6.77
N PHE A 137 2.76 -4.35 5.79
CA PHE A 137 3.30 -5.70 6.00
C PHE A 137 4.54 -5.90 5.13
N SER A 138 5.50 -6.68 5.63
CA SER A 138 6.73 -7.07 4.91
C SER A 138 7.05 -8.53 5.13
#